data_AF-A0A8H3UKN6-F1
#
_entry.id   AF-A0A8H3UKN6-F1
#
_cell.length_a   1.000
_cell.length_b   1.000
_cell.length_c   1.000
_cell.angle_alpha   90.00
_cell.angle_beta   90.00
_cell.angle_gamma   90.00
#
_symmetry.space_group_name_H-M   'P 1'
#
loop_
_entity.id
_entity.type
_entity.pdbx_description
1 polymer ?
#
loop_
_entity_poly.entity_id
_entity_poly.type
_entity_poly.pdbx_seq_one_letter_code
_entity_poly.pdbx_strand_id
1 'polypeptide(L)'
;MRLINSLLPSLLFLGSSLVSAASWSFEDASVSIQAKGTVDRAKKESFSPSKPLAKAVTLRQGEALKVILTVTNGGKGRKPHQAFLTITDPASGLEESYPFTVKDSGKAKVDLTHSIIPSVLLKTSSPLKASIVIGSFGSSTPYKGTPFDLAIALDANTPQPSAEPQLRYGKQPEIHHVFRADPKSPPKIITLAFAAALIACIPALFIGWGLLGANLNHLSKALGAAPISHVLFFGSIVSMEGVFFLYYTSWTLFQTLPVAGVVGLVAFLSGSRALSEVQERRLAGQR
;
A
#
# COMPACT_ATOMS: atom_id res chain seq x y z
N MET A 1 90.85 -40.17 -54.67
CA MET A 1 91.14 -39.62 -53.33
C MET A 1 89.80 -39.15 -52.76
N ARG A 2 89.24 -39.90 -51.80
CA ARG A 2 89.03 -39.51 -50.39
C ARG A 2 88.06 -38.32 -50.24
N LEU A 3 87.01 -38.27 -49.41
CA LEU A 3 86.43 -39.05 -48.30
C LEU A 3 85.10 -38.29 -48.00
N ILE A 4 83.92 -38.92 -47.98
CA ILE A 4 83.19 -39.46 -46.79
C ILE A 4 82.30 -38.44 -46.03
N ASN A 5 81.02 -38.84 -45.90
CA ASN A 5 80.02 -38.58 -44.83
C ASN A 5 79.43 -37.17 -44.68
N SER A 6 78.15 -36.93 -44.33
CA SER A 6 77.03 -37.70 -43.75
C SER A 6 75.94 -36.65 -43.44
N LEU A 7 74.63 -36.85 -43.25
CA LEU A 7 73.71 -37.99 -43.16
C LEU A 7 72.29 -37.34 -43.14
N LEU A 8 71.36 -37.91 -43.90
CA LEU A 8 69.88 -37.83 -43.73
C LEU A 8 69.44 -38.34 -42.32
N PRO A 9 68.15 -38.40 -41.95
CA PRO A 9 66.97 -37.57 -42.23
C PRO A 9 66.19 -37.18 -40.94
N SER A 10 65.37 -36.14 -40.99
CA SER A 10 64.39 -35.81 -39.93
C SER A 10 63.01 -36.36 -40.30
N LEU A 11 62.70 -37.59 -39.86
CA LEU A 11 61.36 -38.15 -39.94
C LEU A 11 61.14 -39.16 -38.79
N LEU A 12 59.93 -39.10 -38.21
CA LEU A 12 59.32 -39.99 -37.21
C LEU A 12 59.59 -39.67 -35.72
N PHE A 13 58.60 -39.02 -35.09
CA PHE A 13 57.92 -39.54 -33.88
C PHE A 13 56.59 -38.76 -33.67
N LEU A 14 55.58 -39.09 -34.48
CA LEU A 14 54.17 -38.82 -34.16
C LEU A 14 53.67 -39.95 -33.27
N GLY A 15 53.94 -39.85 -31.96
CA GLY A 15 53.32 -40.69 -30.94
C GLY A 15 52.19 -39.92 -30.27
N SER A 16 50.97 -40.02 -30.81
CA SER A 16 49.77 -39.46 -30.22
C SER A 16 49.37 -40.28 -28.98
N SER A 17 49.90 -39.94 -27.80
CA SER A 17 49.24 -40.28 -26.54
C SER A 17 48.11 -39.29 -26.33
N LEU A 18 46.91 -39.61 -26.81
CA LEU A 18 45.69 -39.00 -26.30
C LEU A 18 45.52 -39.49 -24.85
N VAL A 19 46.23 -38.85 -23.92
CA VAL A 19 45.79 -38.84 -22.53
C VAL A 19 44.50 -38.04 -22.57
N SER A 20 43.37 -38.75 -22.65
CA SER A 20 42.08 -38.14 -22.33
C SER A 20 42.20 -37.62 -20.91
N ALA A 21 42.38 -36.30 -20.77
CA ALA A 21 42.42 -35.65 -19.47
C ALA A 21 41.13 -36.03 -18.75
N ALA A 22 41.27 -36.69 -17.61
CA ALA A 22 40.13 -37.27 -16.93
C ALA A 22 39.14 -36.15 -16.56
N SER A 23 37.99 -36.10 -17.24
CA SER A 23 36.99 -35.05 -17.06
C SER A 23 35.90 -35.53 -16.09
N TRP A 24 35.44 -34.63 -15.21
CA TRP A 24 34.24 -34.90 -14.42
C TRP A 24 33.00 -34.85 -15.32
N SER A 25 32.08 -35.77 -15.07
CA SER A 25 30.81 -35.90 -15.78
C SER A 25 29.80 -36.61 -14.86
N PHE A 26 28.60 -36.88 -15.38
CA PHE A 26 27.63 -37.73 -14.71
C PHE A 26 26.92 -38.66 -15.70
N GLU A 27 26.48 -39.80 -15.19
CA GLU A 27 25.72 -40.84 -15.88
C GLU A 27 24.46 -41.20 -15.07
N ASP A 28 23.49 -41.86 -15.70
CA ASP A 28 22.24 -42.31 -15.10
C ASP A 28 21.45 -41.22 -14.33
N ALA A 29 21.49 -39.98 -14.83
CA ALA A 29 20.81 -38.90 -14.14
C ALA A 29 19.30 -38.93 -14.36
N SER A 30 18.57 -38.68 -13.29
CA SER A 30 17.12 -38.64 -13.28
C SER A 30 16.58 -37.58 -12.32
N VAL A 31 15.55 -36.89 -12.77
CA VAL A 31 14.72 -35.99 -11.97
C VAL A 31 13.38 -36.66 -11.71
N SER A 32 12.88 -36.54 -10.49
CA SER A 32 11.55 -37.00 -10.11
C SER A 32 10.90 -36.02 -9.15
N ILE A 33 9.58 -35.85 -9.28
CA ILE A 33 8.76 -35.07 -8.35
C ILE A 33 7.99 -36.05 -7.46
N GLN A 34 8.18 -35.97 -6.15
CA GLN A 34 7.50 -36.83 -5.16
C GLN A 34 6.51 -36.00 -4.35
N ALA A 35 5.22 -36.38 -4.36
CA ALA A 35 4.23 -35.81 -3.47
C ALA A 35 4.32 -36.48 -2.08
N LYS A 36 4.12 -35.71 -1.01
CA LYS A 36 4.16 -36.20 0.38
C LYS A 36 3.20 -37.39 0.55
N GLY A 37 3.74 -38.59 0.77
CA GLY A 37 2.98 -39.82 1.02
C GLY A 37 2.85 -40.81 -0.15
N THR A 38 3.47 -40.59 -1.31
CA THR A 38 3.49 -41.56 -2.42
C THR A 38 4.93 -41.88 -2.86
N VAL A 39 5.35 -43.14 -2.68
CA VAL A 39 6.71 -43.59 -3.05
C VAL A 39 6.77 -44.06 -4.51
N ASP A 40 5.64 -44.43 -5.13
CA ASP A 40 5.64 -45.29 -6.33
C ASP A 40 5.04 -44.70 -7.63
N ARG A 41 4.69 -43.40 -7.69
CA ARG A 41 4.17 -42.78 -8.93
C ARG A 41 4.80 -41.44 -9.30
N ALA A 42 6.08 -41.26 -8.98
CA ALA A 42 6.82 -40.09 -9.44
C ALA A 42 7.21 -40.25 -10.92
N LYS A 43 6.78 -39.32 -11.78
CA LYS A 43 7.19 -39.27 -13.19
C LYS A 43 8.70 -39.03 -13.24
N LYS A 44 9.46 -40.05 -13.63
CA LYS A 44 10.93 -40.03 -13.67
C LYS A 44 11.39 -39.63 -15.06
N GLU A 45 12.11 -38.52 -15.16
CA GLU A 45 12.64 -38.01 -16.42
C GLU A 45 14.16 -38.10 -16.38
N SER A 46 14.76 -38.80 -17.36
CA SER A 46 16.21 -39.00 -17.43
C SER A 46 16.87 -37.93 -18.28
N PHE A 47 18.12 -37.60 -17.93
CA PHE A 47 18.92 -36.62 -18.66
C PHE A 47 20.40 -37.00 -18.65
N SER A 48 21.16 -36.40 -19.56
CA SER A 48 22.59 -36.62 -19.69
C SER A 48 23.31 -35.28 -19.96
N PRO A 49 24.64 -35.23 -19.81
CA PRO A 49 25.42 -34.00 -20.04
C PRO A 49 25.23 -33.39 -21.43
N SER A 50 24.95 -34.21 -22.45
CA SER A 50 24.73 -33.81 -23.84
C SER A 50 23.25 -33.67 -24.23
N LYS A 51 22.33 -34.09 -23.36
CA LYS A 51 20.88 -34.07 -23.62
C LYS A 51 20.14 -33.50 -22.40
N PRO A 52 20.00 -32.17 -22.31
CA PRO A 52 19.19 -31.53 -21.29
C PRO A 52 17.69 -31.84 -21.50
N LEU A 53 16.89 -31.67 -20.45
CA LEU A 53 15.43 -31.76 -20.55
C LEU A 53 14.88 -30.59 -21.37
N ALA A 54 14.05 -30.90 -22.37
CA ALA A 54 13.41 -29.89 -23.22
C ALA A 54 12.19 -29.22 -22.55
N LYS A 55 11.64 -29.82 -21.49
CA LYS A 55 10.49 -29.29 -20.75
C LYS A 55 10.92 -28.92 -19.33
N ALA A 56 10.46 -27.77 -18.86
CA ALA A 56 10.68 -27.36 -17.48
C ALA A 56 9.96 -28.30 -16.51
N VAL A 57 10.65 -28.69 -15.45
CA VAL A 57 10.11 -29.51 -14.38
C VAL A 57 9.31 -28.60 -13.46
N THR A 58 8.04 -28.91 -13.22
CA THR A 58 7.15 -28.05 -12.41
C THR A 58 7.09 -28.55 -10.97
N LEU A 59 7.46 -27.72 -10.00
CA LEU A 59 7.38 -28.03 -8.57
C LEU A 59 6.17 -27.32 -7.95
N ARG A 60 5.28 -28.08 -7.28
CA ARG A 60 4.12 -27.53 -6.54
C ARG A 60 4.36 -27.53 -5.04
N GLN A 61 3.54 -26.75 -4.33
CA GLN A 61 3.56 -26.71 -2.87
C GLN A 61 3.27 -28.10 -2.26
N GLY A 62 4.18 -28.57 -1.41
CA GLY A 62 4.07 -29.89 -0.75
C GLY A 62 4.71 -31.05 -1.52
N GLU A 63 5.25 -30.81 -2.72
CA GLU A 63 6.06 -31.76 -3.48
C GLU A 63 7.56 -31.59 -3.17
N ALA A 64 8.32 -32.65 -3.40
CA ALA A 64 9.78 -32.69 -3.29
C ALA A 64 10.40 -33.02 -4.64
N LEU A 65 11.35 -32.19 -5.10
CA LEU A 65 12.18 -32.45 -6.26
C LEU A 65 13.36 -33.33 -5.84
N LYS A 66 13.46 -34.51 -6.42
CA LYS A 66 14.53 -35.47 -6.15
C LYS A 66 15.36 -35.70 -7.40
N VAL A 67 16.65 -35.37 -7.29
CA VAL A 67 17.63 -35.56 -8.37
C VAL A 67 18.63 -36.61 -7.94
N ILE A 68 18.78 -37.65 -8.77
CA ILE A 68 19.74 -38.74 -8.58
C ILE A 68 20.60 -38.84 -9.82
N LEU A 69 21.91 -38.95 -9.65
CA LEU A 69 22.88 -39.12 -10.72
C LEU A 69 24.09 -39.92 -10.23
N THR A 70 24.86 -40.49 -11.14
CA THR A 70 26.14 -41.14 -10.82
C THR A 70 27.27 -40.26 -11.34
N VAL A 71 28.05 -39.68 -10.43
CA VAL A 71 29.20 -38.84 -10.77
C VAL A 71 30.34 -39.73 -11.26
N THR A 72 30.90 -39.41 -12.43
CA THR A 72 32.01 -40.15 -13.04
C THR A 72 33.20 -39.23 -13.29
N ASN A 73 34.40 -39.80 -13.21
CA ASN A 73 35.65 -39.16 -13.60
C ASN A 73 36.35 -40.09 -14.59
N GLY A 74 36.45 -39.67 -15.86
CA GLY A 74 36.97 -40.53 -16.93
C GLY A 74 36.19 -41.84 -17.11
N GLY A 75 34.86 -41.80 -16.94
CA GLY A 75 33.95 -42.95 -17.09
C GLY A 75 33.89 -43.91 -15.90
N LYS A 76 34.62 -43.65 -14.80
CA LYS A 76 34.52 -44.46 -13.57
C LYS A 76 33.81 -43.66 -12.47
N GLY A 77 32.85 -44.30 -11.80
CA GLY A 77 32.15 -43.74 -10.65
C GLY A 77 33.15 -43.37 -9.54
N ARG A 78 33.19 -42.09 -9.16
CA ARG A 78 34.08 -41.59 -8.10
C ARG A 78 33.38 -40.50 -7.30
N LYS A 79 33.76 -40.39 -6.03
CA LYS A 79 33.30 -39.32 -5.15
C LYS A 79 34.09 -38.03 -5.41
N PRO A 80 33.46 -36.94 -5.86
CA PRO A 80 34.11 -35.63 -6.01
C PRO A 80 34.25 -34.94 -4.64
N HIS A 81 35.06 -33.89 -4.56
CA HIS A 81 35.11 -33.04 -3.36
C HIS A 81 33.92 -32.07 -3.29
N GLN A 82 33.41 -31.64 -4.45
CA GLN A 82 32.29 -30.71 -4.57
C GLN A 82 31.29 -31.25 -5.60
N ALA A 83 30.03 -31.34 -5.21
CA ALA A 83 28.91 -31.63 -6.10
C ALA A 83 27.69 -30.85 -5.60
N PHE A 84 27.24 -29.87 -6.39
CA PHE A 84 26.14 -28.99 -6.03
C PHE A 84 25.09 -28.92 -7.15
N LEU A 85 23.84 -28.81 -6.74
CA LEU A 85 22.72 -28.38 -7.57
C LEU A 85 22.49 -26.91 -7.27
N THR A 86 22.85 -26.03 -8.18
CA THR A 86 22.66 -24.58 -8.06
C THR A 86 21.42 -24.17 -8.82
N ILE A 87 20.49 -23.52 -8.14
CA ILE A 87 19.29 -22.96 -8.74
C ILE A 87 19.51 -21.45 -8.90
N THR A 88 19.44 -20.98 -10.14
CA THR A 88 19.66 -19.57 -10.51
C THR A 88 18.38 -18.96 -11.05
N ASP A 89 17.98 -17.81 -10.52
CA ASP A 89 16.98 -16.97 -11.18
C ASP A 89 17.65 -16.13 -12.29
N PRO A 90 17.29 -16.34 -13.58
CA PRO A 90 17.88 -15.58 -14.68
C PRO A 90 17.53 -14.09 -14.65
N ALA A 91 16.45 -13.67 -13.99
CA ALA A 91 16.02 -12.27 -13.96
C ALA A 91 16.74 -11.46 -12.88
N SER A 92 16.79 -11.96 -11.64
CA SER A 92 17.47 -11.28 -10.52
C SER A 92 18.95 -11.62 -10.39
N GLY A 93 19.41 -12.73 -10.98
CA GLY A 93 20.76 -13.25 -10.79
C GLY A 93 20.99 -13.87 -9.41
N LEU A 94 19.94 -14.07 -8.61
CA LEU A 94 20.04 -14.75 -7.32
C LEU A 94 20.26 -16.24 -7.50
N GLU A 95 21.19 -16.81 -6.72
CA GLU A 95 21.56 -18.21 -6.78
C GLU A 95 21.52 -18.84 -5.39
N GLU A 96 21.03 -20.07 -5.30
CA GLU A 96 21.12 -20.90 -4.09
C GLU A 96 21.67 -22.28 -4.47
N SER A 97 22.62 -22.80 -3.69
CA SER A 97 23.32 -24.06 -4.01
C SER A 97 23.07 -25.14 -2.98
N TYR A 98 22.62 -26.31 -3.45
CA TYR A 98 22.30 -27.45 -2.61
C TYR A 98 23.31 -28.59 -2.82
N PRO A 99 23.99 -29.05 -1.76
CA PRO A 99 24.97 -30.12 -1.88
C PRO A 99 24.31 -31.47 -2.19
N PHE A 100 24.92 -32.23 -3.08
CA PHE A 100 24.57 -33.64 -3.27
C PHE A 100 25.14 -34.50 -2.15
N THR A 101 24.35 -35.46 -1.67
CA THR A 101 24.86 -36.56 -0.83
C THR A 101 25.47 -37.61 -1.76
N VAL A 102 26.81 -37.69 -1.81
CA VAL A 102 27.55 -38.59 -2.70
C VAL A 102 28.16 -39.77 -1.95
N LYS A 103 27.87 -41.00 -2.40
CA LYS A 103 28.48 -42.25 -1.91
C LYS A 103 29.82 -42.51 -2.61
N ASP A 104 30.63 -43.40 -2.05
CA ASP A 104 31.94 -43.74 -2.62
C ASP A 104 31.85 -44.37 -4.03
N SER A 105 30.70 -44.96 -4.37
CA SER A 105 30.37 -45.46 -5.71
C SER A 105 30.09 -44.37 -6.76
N GLY A 106 30.14 -43.09 -6.38
CA GLY A 106 29.78 -41.95 -7.24
C GLY A 106 28.28 -41.66 -7.30
N LYS A 107 27.42 -42.51 -6.72
CA LYS A 107 25.98 -42.26 -6.65
C LYS A 107 25.69 -41.04 -5.77
N ALA A 108 25.07 -40.02 -6.36
CA ALA A 108 24.75 -38.73 -5.78
C ALA A 108 23.23 -38.53 -5.72
N LYS A 109 22.75 -37.95 -4.61
CA LYS A 109 21.34 -37.65 -4.41
C LYS A 109 21.15 -36.29 -3.75
N VAL A 110 20.18 -35.52 -4.22
CA VAL A 110 19.68 -34.31 -3.56
C VAL A 110 18.16 -34.31 -3.57
N ASP A 111 17.56 -33.99 -2.43
CA ASP A 111 16.11 -33.85 -2.25
C ASP A 111 15.84 -32.38 -1.88
N LEU A 112 15.02 -31.69 -2.68
CA LEU A 112 14.64 -30.30 -2.47
C LEU A 112 13.13 -30.23 -2.21
N THR A 113 12.77 -29.79 -1.01
CA THR A 113 11.38 -29.47 -0.66
C THR A 113 11.16 -27.96 -0.75
N HIS A 114 9.90 -27.57 -0.94
CA HIS A 114 9.49 -26.15 -0.89
C HIS A 114 9.94 -25.42 0.39
N SER A 115 10.12 -26.12 1.51
CA SER A 115 10.54 -25.50 2.79
C SER A 115 12.02 -25.12 2.85
N ILE A 116 12.85 -25.77 2.03
CA ILE A 116 14.32 -25.56 2.02
C ILE A 116 14.69 -24.47 1.02
N ILE A 117 13.87 -24.25 -0.02
CA ILE A 117 14.11 -23.23 -1.03
C ILE A 117 13.81 -21.84 -0.45
N PRO A 118 14.74 -20.86 -0.56
CA PRO A 118 14.49 -19.50 -0.14
C PRO A 118 13.21 -18.93 -0.75
N SER A 119 12.43 -18.25 0.08
CA SER A 119 11.15 -17.67 -0.34
C SER A 119 11.27 -16.69 -1.50
N VAL A 120 12.43 -16.06 -1.68
CA VAL A 120 12.73 -15.16 -2.80
C VAL A 120 12.75 -15.92 -4.12
N LEU A 121 13.44 -17.06 -4.18
CA LEU A 121 13.49 -17.90 -5.39
C LEU A 121 12.13 -18.54 -5.68
N LEU A 122 11.38 -18.91 -4.64
CA LEU A 122 10.02 -19.46 -4.78
C LEU A 122 9.02 -18.49 -5.43
N LYS A 123 9.24 -17.17 -5.31
CA LYS A 123 8.33 -16.13 -5.80
C LYS A 123 8.58 -15.73 -7.27
N THR A 124 9.55 -16.34 -7.92
CA THR A 124 9.94 -16.00 -9.30
C THR A 124 8.89 -16.52 -10.29
N SER A 125 8.45 -15.67 -11.22
CA SER A 125 7.50 -16.05 -12.28
C SER A 125 8.16 -16.75 -13.47
N SER A 126 9.45 -16.48 -13.71
CA SER A 126 10.26 -17.17 -14.71
C SER A 126 10.78 -18.52 -14.21
N PRO A 127 10.91 -19.53 -15.09
CA PRO A 127 11.58 -20.78 -14.75
C PRO A 127 13.01 -20.53 -14.27
N LEU A 128 13.36 -21.14 -13.13
CA LEU A 128 14.71 -21.10 -12.55
C LEU A 128 15.62 -22.06 -13.29
N LYS A 129 16.87 -21.67 -13.55
CA LYS A 129 17.85 -22.55 -14.20
C LYS A 129 18.50 -23.46 -13.17
N ALA A 130 18.36 -24.77 -13.33
CA ALA A 130 19.05 -25.73 -12.48
C ALA A 130 20.40 -26.10 -13.12
N SER A 131 21.49 -25.71 -12.47
CA SER A 131 22.86 -26.02 -12.88
C SER A 131 23.47 -27.08 -11.97
N ILE A 132 24.16 -28.06 -12.55
CA ILE A 132 24.95 -29.04 -11.81
C ILE A 132 26.42 -28.65 -11.92
N VAL A 133 27.07 -28.53 -10.76
CA VAL A 133 28.50 -28.21 -10.64
C VAL A 133 29.19 -29.36 -9.94
N ILE A 134 30.19 -29.95 -10.60
CA ILE A 134 30.99 -31.06 -10.05
C ILE A 134 32.48 -30.70 -10.17
N GLY A 135 33.19 -30.80 -9.06
CA GLY A 135 34.60 -30.47 -8.99
C GLY A 135 35.35 -31.27 -7.91
N SER A 136 36.66 -31.42 -8.12
CA SER A 136 37.57 -32.05 -7.17
C SER A 136 38.94 -31.40 -7.30
N PHE A 137 39.75 -31.47 -6.24
CA PHE A 137 41.17 -31.15 -6.34
C PHE A 137 41.85 -32.11 -7.34
N GLY A 138 42.79 -31.60 -8.14
CA GLY A 138 43.55 -32.37 -9.13
C GLY A 138 43.56 -31.74 -10.53
N SER A 139 44.08 -32.47 -11.51
CA SER A 139 44.21 -32.04 -12.92
C SER A 139 42.98 -32.34 -13.79
N SER A 140 41.93 -32.91 -13.19
CA SER A 140 40.68 -33.24 -13.88
C SER A 140 39.85 -32.00 -14.18
N THR A 141 39.30 -31.86 -15.39
CA THR A 141 38.45 -30.72 -15.75
C THR A 141 37.11 -30.77 -15.00
N PRO A 142 36.68 -29.68 -14.34
CA PRO A 142 35.40 -29.64 -13.63
C PRO A 142 34.22 -29.61 -14.60
N TYR A 143 33.05 -30.03 -14.13
CA TYR A 143 31.80 -30.00 -14.90
C TYR A 143 30.90 -28.87 -14.41
N LYS A 144 30.37 -28.07 -15.34
CA LYS A 144 29.28 -27.11 -15.11
C LYS A 144 28.32 -27.20 -16.29
N GLY A 145 27.07 -27.56 -16.03
CA GLY A 145 26.04 -27.61 -17.06
C GLY A 145 24.65 -27.35 -16.50
N THR A 146 23.74 -26.89 -17.35
CA THR A 146 22.32 -26.62 -17.02
C THR A 146 21.45 -27.74 -17.60
N PRO A 147 21.26 -28.86 -16.87
CA PRO A 147 20.50 -30.00 -17.38
C PRO A 147 18.99 -29.77 -17.53
N PHE A 148 18.39 -28.87 -16.75
CA PHE A 148 16.95 -28.61 -16.81
C PHE A 148 16.58 -27.26 -16.18
N ASP A 149 15.38 -26.78 -16.52
CA ASP A 149 14.76 -25.62 -15.90
C ASP A 149 13.68 -26.07 -14.92
N LEU A 150 13.55 -25.36 -13.80
CA LEU A 150 12.61 -25.60 -12.72
C LEU A 150 11.56 -24.49 -12.70
N ALA A 151 10.32 -24.81 -13.03
CA ALA A 151 9.19 -23.90 -12.88
C ALA A 151 8.54 -24.11 -11.50
N ILE A 152 8.28 -23.03 -10.76
CA ILE A 152 7.58 -23.11 -9.47
C ILE A 152 6.12 -22.74 -9.72
N ALA A 153 5.20 -23.66 -9.41
CA ALA A 153 3.78 -23.39 -9.48
C ALA A 153 3.29 -22.92 -8.11
N LEU A 154 3.00 -21.62 -8.02
CA LEU A 154 2.43 -21.00 -6.82
C LEU A 154 0.91 -21.15 -6.84
N ASP A 155 0.31 -21.51 -5.70
CA ASP A 155 -1.15 -21.57 -5.56
C ASP A 155 -1.74 -20.15 -5.53
N ALA A 156 -2.68 -19.88 -6.44
CA ALA A 156 -3.36 -18.60 -6.56
C ALA A 156 -4.25 -18.25 -5.35
N ASN A 157 -4.62 -19.25 -4.53
CA ASN A 157 -5.48 -19.05 -3.36
C ASN A 157 -4.72 -18.61 -2.09
N THR A 158 -3.39 -18.57 -2.11
CA THR A 158 -2.60 -18.12 -0.95
C THR A 158 -2.22 -16.65 -1.12
N PRO A 159 -2.51 -15.76 -0.15
CA PRO A 159 -2.09 -14.36 -0.21
C PRO A 159 -0.57 -14.27 -0.37
N GLN A 160 -0.12 -13.79 -1.53
CA GLN A 160 1.31 -13.61 -1.77
C GLN A 160 1.78 -12.31 -1.09
N PRO A 161 2.75 -12.36 -0.18
CA PRO A 161 3.41 -11.15 0.30
C PRO A 161 4.18 -10.54 -0.87
N SER A 162 3.99 -9.22 -1.09
CA SER A 162 4.56 -8.41 -2.18
C SER A 162 5.86 -8.99 -2.76
N ALA A 163 5.85 -9.23 -4.06
CA ALA A 163 6.99 -9.71 -4.85
C ALA A 163 8.03 -8.61 -5.10
N GLU A 164 7.81 -7.40 -4.58
CA GLU A 164 8.81 -6.35 -4.70
C GLU A 164 10.06 -6.77 -3.91
N PRO A 165 11.24 -6.78 -4.55
CA PRO A 165 12.50 -6.85 -3.83
C PRO A 165 12.42 -5.81 -2.73
N GLN A 166 12.57 -6.22 -1.46
CA GLN A 166 12.60 -5.27 -0.36
C GLN A 166 13.84 -4.39 -0.56
N LEU A 167 13.64 -3.27 -1.26
CA LEU A 167 14.68 -2.32 -1.58
C LEU A 167 15.07 -1.67 -0.26
N ARG A 168 16.10 -2.23 0.39
CA ARG A 168 16.55 -1.79 1.71
C ARG A 168 16.97 -0.33 1.69
N TYR A 169 17.52 0.12 0.57
CA TYR A 169 17.91 1.50 0.32
C TYR A 169 17.37 1.95 -1.04
N GLY A 170 16.45 2.91 -1.02
CA GLY A 170 15.88 3.48 -2.23
C GLY A 170 14.96 4.65 -1.92
N LYS A 171 14.59 5.39 -2.97
CA LYS A 171 13.65 6.50 -2.84
C LYS A 171 12.26 5.95 -2.52
N GLN A 172 11.71 6.35 -1.39
CA GLN A 172 10.32 6.05 -1.03
C GLN A 172 9.35 6.92 -1.86
N PRO A 173 8.11 6.45 -2.08
CA PRO A 173 7.08 7.26 -2.71
C PRO A 173 6.81 8.53 -1.89
N GLU A 174 6.54 9.63 -2.58
CA GLU A 174 6.16 10.90 -1.95
C GLU A 174 4.76 10.78 -1.32
N ILE A 175 4.60 11.33 -0.13
CA ILE A 175 3.33 11.31 0.61
C ILE A 175 2.66 12.66 0.46
N HIS A 176 1.47 12.68 -0.15
CA HIS A 176 0.63 13.89 -0.24
C HIS A 176 -0.46 13.87 0.85
N HIS A 177 -0.55 14.95 1.62
CA HIS A 177 -1.63 15.13 2.58
C HIS A 177 -2.95 15.40 1.83
N VAL A 178 -3.94 14.53 2.01
CA VAL A 178 -5.28 14.69 1.43
C VAL A 178 -6.13 15.53 2.38
N PHE A 179 -6.42 16.77 1.99
CA PHE A 179 -7.34 17.63 2.72
C PHE A 179 -8.77 17.08 2.67
N ARG A 180 -9.56 17.39 3.70
CA ARG A 180 -10.99 17.10 3.69
C ARG A 180 -11.65 17.92 2.58
N ALA A 181 -12.63 17.32 1.91
CA ALA A 181 -13.44 18.03 0.94
C ALA A 181 -14.27 19.13 1.65
N ASP A 182 -14.47 20.25 0.97
CA ASP A 182 -15.28 21.35 1.48
C ASP A 182 -16.75 20.91 1.67
N PRO A 183 -17.43 21.41 2.72
CA PRO A 183 -18.84 21.15 2.93
C PRO A 183 -19.67 21.74 1.79
N LYS A 184 -20.66 20.97 1.29
CA LYS A 184 -21.56 21.42 0.22
C LYS A 184 -22.71 22.25 0.80
N SER A 185 -22.89 23.47 0.29
CA SER A 185 -24.04 24.32 0.63
C SER A 185 -25.30 23.94 -0.17
N PRO A 186 -26.51 24.23 0.35
CA PRO A 186 -27.76 24.00 -0.37
C PRO A 186 -27.91 24.86 -1.64
N PRO A 187 -28.80 24.48 -2.58
CA PRO A 187 -29.13 25.30 -3.74
C PRO A 187 -29.69 26.68 -3.35
N LYS A 188 -29.14 27.75 -3.94
CA LYS A 188 -29.50 29.16 -3.63
C LYS A 188 -30.99 29.46 -3.76
N ILE A 189 -31.66 28.83 -4.74
CA ILE A 189 -33.09 29.04 -5.00
C ILE A 189 -33.93 28.60 -3.80
N ILE A 190 -33.60 27.45 -3.20
CA ILE A 190 -34.31 26.92 -2.03
C ILE A 190 -34.10 27.87 -0.84
N THR A 191 -32.85 28.25 -0.58
CA THR A 191 -32.52 29.19 0.51
C THR A 191 -33.25 30.53 0.34
N LEU A 192 -33.31 31.06 -0.87
CA LEU A 192 -33.97 32.34 -1.15
C LEU A 192 -35.50 32.24 -0.98
N ALA A 193 -36.12 31.13 -1.39
CA ALA A 193 -37.55 30.91 -1.20
C ALA A 193 -37.94 30.92 0.28
N PHE A 194 -37.18 30.23 1.14
CA PHE A 194 -37.41 30.24 2.59
C PHE A 194 -37.13 31.61 3.22
N ALA A 195 -36.09 32.32 2.78
CA ALA A 195 -35.83 33.68 3.24
C ALA A 195 -36.98 34.64 2.89
N ALA A 196 -37.52 34.55 1.67
CA ALA A 196 -38.68 35.33 1.24
C ALA A 196 -39.94 34.97 2.06
N ALA A 197 -40.17 33.68 2.33
CA ALA A 197 -41.28 33.25 3.18
C ALA A 197 -41.20 33.82 4.60
N LEU A 198 -40.01 33.84 5.21
CA LEU A 198 -39.80 34.46 6.53
C LEU A 198 -40.06 35.97 6.50
N ILE A 199 -39.59 36.67 5.47
CA ILE A 199 -39.86 38.11 5.31
C ILE A 199 -41.37 38.34 5.12
N ALA A 200 -42.08 37.46 4.41
CA ALA A 200 -43.53 37.54 4.21
C ALA A 200 -44.36 37.33 5.50
N CYS A 201 -43.80 36.70 6.54
CA CYS A 201 -44.46 36.61 7.84
C CYS A 201 -44.64 37.99 8.51
N ILE A 202 -43.77 38.96 8.23
CA ILE A 202 -43.84 40.31 8.80
C ILE A 202 -45.11 41.06 8.34
N PRO A 203 -45.38 41.25 7.03
CA PRO A 203 -46.63 41.89 6.61
C PRO A 203 -47.86 41.07 7.00
N ALA A 204 -47.77 39.73 7.00
CA ALA A 204 -48.88 38.89 7.47
C ALA A 204 -49.24 39.19 8.94
N LEU A 205 -48.25 39.42 9.82
CA LEU A 205 -48.46 39.84 11.19
C LEU A 205 -49.17 41.19 11.28
N PHE A 206 -48.71 42.20 10.53
CA PHE A 206 -49.34 43.52 10.53
C PHE A 206 -50.77 43.50 10.00
N ILE A 207 -51.04 42.72 8.95
CA ILE A 207 -52.41 42.49 8.44
C ILE A 207 -53.25 41.84 9.54
N GLY A 208 -52.74 40.81 10.21
CA GLY A 208 -53.42 40.14 11.31
C GLY A 208 -53.78 41.09 12.45
N TRP A 209 -52.85 41.96 12.87
CA TRP A 209 -53.14 42.99 13.89
C TRP A 209 -54.21 43.98 13.42
N GLY A 210 -54.17 44.40 12.16
CA GLY A 210 -55.20 45.26 11.58
C GLY A 210 -56.59 44.62 11.61
N LEU A 211 -56.69 43.34 11.24
CA LEU A 211 -57.95 42.58 11.27
C LEU A 211 -58.48 42.38 12.70
N LEU A 212 -57.61 42.29 13.70
CA LEU A 212 -57.97 42.15 15.11
C LEU A 212 -58.27 43.50 15.80
N GLY A 213 -58.17 44.63 15.09
CA GLY A 213 -58.49 45.95 15.63
C GLY A 213 -57.40 46.57 16.51
N ALA A 214 -56.13 46.19 16.32
CA ALA A 214 -55.01 46.85 16.98
C ALA A 214 -54.99 48.36 16.65
N ASN A 215 -54.85 49.20 17.66
CA ASN A 215 -54.95 50.66 17.52
C ASN A 215 -53.95 51.39 18.42
N LEU A 216 -53.77 52.69 18.16
CA LEU A 216 -52.85 53.57 18.89
C LEU A 216 -53.60 54.70 19.62
N ASN A 217 -54.87 54.48 19.98
CA ASN A 217 -55.77 55.54 20.48
C ASN A 217 -55.30 56.18 21.79
N HIS A 218 -54.50 55.48 22.60
CA HIS A 218 -53.97 55.96 23.87
C HIS A 218 -52.57 56.59 23.78
N LEU A 219 -52.01 56.70 22.56
CA LEU A 219 -50.65 57.20 22.37
C LEU A 219 -50.53 58.68 22.70
N SER A 220 -51.46 59.53 22.25
CA SER A 220 -51.49 60.96 22.57
C SER A 220 -51.62 61.20 24.07
N LYS A 221 -52.41 60.36 24.75
CA LYS A 221 -52.61 60.42 26.20
C LYS A 221 -51.37 59.99 26.98
N ALA A 222 -50.69 58.93 26.54
CA ALA A 222 -49.41 58.48 27.10
C ALA A 222 -48.37 59.60 27.02
N LEU A 223 -48.27 60.21 25.84
CA LEU A 223 -47.27 61.23 25.55
C LEU A 223 -47.59 62.57 26.23
N GLY A 224 -48.86 62.86 26.47
CA GLY A 224 -49.28 64.03 27.26
C GLY A 224 -48.99 63.88 28.76
N ALA A 225 -49.17 62.69 29.32
CA ALA A 225 -48.99 62.45 30.75
C ALA A 225 -47.51 62.27 31.16
N ALA A 226 -46.73 61.52 30.37
CA ALA A 226 -45.33 61.23 30.68
C ALA A 226 -44.45 61.18 29.40
N PRO A 227 -44.28 62.31 28.69
CA PRO A 227 -43.62 62.35 27.38
C PRO A 227 -42.19 61.80 27.41
N ILE A 228 -41.39 62.28 28.36
CA ILE A 228 -39.96 61.94 28.46
C ILE A 228 -39.79 60.45 28.78
N SER A 229 -40.61 59.91 29.68
CA SER A 229 -40.52 58.50 30.08
C SER A 229 -40.88 57.55 28.95
N HIS A 230 -41.96 57.81 28.21
CA HIS A 230 -42.37 56.97 27.09
C HIS A 230 -41.39 57.05 25.90
N VAL A 231 -40.91 58.25 25.57
CA VAL A 231 -39.93 58.43 24.47
C VAL A 231 -38.59 57.77 24.80
N LEU A 232 -38.04 58.00 26.00
CA LEU A 232 -36.78 57.38 26.39
C LEU A 232 -36.91 55.86 26.54
N PHE A 233 -38.04 55.37 27.04
CA PHE A 233 -38.25 53.94 27.17
C PHE A 233 -38.33 53.25 25.81
N PHE A 234 -39.19 53.73 24.90
CA PHE A 234 -39.27 53.18 23.55
C PHE A 234 -37.94 53.35 22.79
N GLY A 235 -37.33 54.54 22.88
CA GLY A 235 -36.03 54.82 22.27
C GLY A 235 -34.92 53.91 22.79
N SER A 236 -34.93 53.55 24.08
CA SER A 236 -33.97 52.61 24.66
C SER A 236 -34.15 51.19 24.15
N ILE A 237 -35.39 50.74 23.90
CA ILE A 237 -35.67 49.43 23.29
C ILE A 237 -35.12 49.40 21.86
N VAL A 238 -35.45 50.42 21.05
CA VAL A 238 -34.93 50.53 19.67
C VAL A 238 -33.40 50.64 19.65
N SER A 239 -32.82 51.38 20.59
CA SER A 239 -31.36 51.52 20.72
C SER A 239 -30.70 50.20 21.10
N MET A 240 -31.32 49.40 21.98
CA MET A 240 -30.81 48.08 22.35
C MET A 240 -30.77 47.13 21.16
N GLU A 241 -31.82 47.10 20.33
CA GLU A 241 -31.82 46.34 19.08
C GLU A 241 -30.72 46.81 18.13
N GLY A 242 -30.49 48.13 18.03
CA GLY A 242 -29.37 48.70 17.29
C GLY A 242 -28.00 48.25 17.80
N VAL A 243 -27.82 48.20 19.13
CA VAL A 243 -26.60 47.69 19.77
C VAL A 243 -26.36 46.22 19.43
N PHE A 244 -27.41 45.39 19.47
CA PHE A 244 -27.30 43.99 19.08
C PHE A 244 -27.05 43.80 17.58
N PHE A 245 -27.64 44.63 16.72
CA PHE A 245 -27.35 44.64 15.30
C PHE A 245 -25.89 45.01 15.02
N LEU A 246 -25.36 46.03 15.71
CA LEU A 246 -23.94 46.41 15.59
C LEU A 246 -23.03 45.31 16.12
N TYR A 247 -23.40 44.65 17.22
CA TYR A 247 -22.67 43.48 17.72
C TYR A 247 -22.64 42.31 16.72
N TYR A 248 -23.75 42.04 16.06
CA TYR A 248 -23.82 40.98 15.03
C TYR A 248 -22.95 41.31 13.81
N THR A 249 -22.85 42.59 13.43
CA THR A 249 -22.19 43.01 12.19
C THR A 249 -20.74 43.43 12.34
N SER A 250 -20.35 44.10 13.44
CA SER A 250 -19.07 44.80 13.51
C SER A 250 -18.46 44.98 14.92
N TRP A 251 -19.26 45.14 15.98
CA TRP A 251 -18.75 45.43 17.32
C TRP A 251 -18.23 44.21 18.05
N THR A 252 -17.20 44.42 18.87
CA THR A 252 -16.69 43.40 19.80
C THR A 252 -17.48 43.42 21.11
N LEU A 253 -17.42 42.32 21.87
CA LEU A 253 -18.15 42.20 23.14
C LEU A 253 -17.83 43.33 24.13
N PHE A 254 -16.56 43.78 24.20
CA PHE A 254 -16.14 44.86 25.10
C PHE A 254 -16.61 46.26 24.65
N GLN A 255 -17.00 46.43 23.39
CA GLN A 255 -17.65 47.66 22.92
C GLN A 255 -19.16 47.59 23.19
N THR A 256 -19.77 46.42 22.98
CA THR A 256 -21.20 46.20 23.19
C THR A 256 -21.60 46.31 24.66
N LEU A 257 -20.86 45.69 25.58
CA LEU A 257 -21.25 45.61 26.99
C LEU A 257 -21.41 46.98 27.69
N PRO A 258 -20.47 47.93 27.58
CA PRO A 258 -20.65 49.26 28.20
C PRO A 258 -21.82 50.03 27.60
N VAL A 259 -21.99 49.99 26.27
CA VAL A 259 -23.08 50.70 25.59
C VAL A 259 -24.43 50.07 25.94
N ALA A 260 -24.53 48.74 25.91
CA ALA A 260 -25.73 48.01 26.35
C ALA A 260 -26.03 48.28 27.84
N GLY A 261 -25.01 48.40 28.69
CA GLY A 261 -25.16 48.77 30.09
C GLY A 261 -25.78 50.16 30.27
N VAL A 262 -25.29 51.15 29.52
CA VAL A 262 -25.84 52.52 29.55
C VAL A 262 -27.29 52.54 29.02
N VAL A 263 -27.54 51.93 27.86
CA VAL A 263 -28.89 51.86 27.26
C VAL A 263 -29.85 51.11 28.19
N GLY A 264 -29.40 50.01 28.81
CA GLY A 264 -30.18 49.23 29.76
C GLY A 264 -30.52 50.01 31.04
N LEU A 265 -29.59 50.81 31.55
CA LEU A 265 -29.86 51.70 32.69
C LEU A 265 -30.89 52.78 32.34
N VAL A 266 -30.79 53.38 31.15
CA VAL A 266 -31.81 54.32 30.65
C VAL A 266 -33.17 53.62 30.55
N ALA A 267 -33.23 52.43 29.93
CA ALA A 267 -34.44 51.63 29.79
C ALA A 267 -35.11 51.32 31.13
N PHE A 268 -34.31 50.94 32.13
CA PHE A 268 -34.80 50.62 33.47
C PHE A 268 -35.43 51.85 34.16
N LEU A 269 -34.74 52.99 34.13
CA LEU A 269 -35.21 54.22 34.78
C LEU A 269 -36.42 54.84 34.07
N SER A 270 -36.39 54.92 32.73
CA SER A 270 -37.52 55.46 31.98
C SER A 270 -38.72 54.50 31.95
N GLY A 271 -38.44 53.19 31.87
CA GLY A 271 -39.44 52.13 31.82
C GLY A 271 -40.25 52.01 33.10
N SER A 272 -39.60 52.10 34.28
CA SER A 272 -40.33 52.10 35.55
C SER A 272 -41.38 53.22 35.60
N ARG A 273 -41.02 54.45 35.19
CA ARG A 273 -41.94 55.59 35.13
C ARG A 273 -43.01 55.44 34.05
N ALA A 274 -42.65 54.98 32.85
CA ALA A 274 -43.60 54.76 31.76
C ALA A 274 -44.65 53.70 32.11
N LEU A 275 -44.23 52.61 32.78
CA LEU A 275 -45.13 51.54 33.21
C LEU A 275 -45.99 51.93 34.41
N SER A 276 -45.48 52.75 35.34
CA SER A 276 -46.28 53.33 36.43
C SER A 276 -47.42 54.19 35.88
N GLU A 277 -47.15 55.04 34.89
CA GLU A 277 -48.20 55.85 34.27
C GLU A 277 -49.23 54.98 33.50
N VAL A 278 -48.80 53.87 32.86
CA VAL A 278 -49.73 52.89 32.29
C VAL A 278 -50.63 52.26 33.36
N GLN A 279 -50.07 51.95 34.54
CA GLN A 279 -50.83 51.43 35.68
C GLN A 279 -51.85 52.45 36.20
N GLU A 280 -51.46 53.72 36.37
CA GLU A 280 -52.36 54.78 36.81
C GLU A 280 -53.55 54.98 35.84
N ARG A 281 -53.30 54.94 34.53
CA ARG A 281 -54.36 55.00 33.52
C ARG A 281 -55.35 53.84 33.65
N ARG A 282 -54.85 52.62 33.88
CA ARG A 282 -55.70 51.44 34.11
C ARG A 282 -56.55 51.58 35.37
N LEU A 283 -55.99 52.13 36.45
CA LEU A 283 -56.73 52.41 37.69
C LEU A 283 -57.78 53.51 37.50
N ALA A 284 -57.52 54.48 36.64
CA ALA A 284 -58.47 55.52 36.23
C ALA A 284 -59.54 55.03 35.22
N GLY A 285 -59.62 53.73 34.95
CA GLY A 285 -60.60 53.12 34.05
C GLY A 285 -60.32 53.30 32.56
N GLN A 286 -59.12 53.75 32.19
CA GLN A 286 -58.72 53.98 30.80
C GLN A 286 -57.90 52.78 30.33
N ARG A 287 -58.53 51.91 29.53
CA ARG A 287 -57.92 50.70 28.95
C ARG A 287 -57.79 50.83 27.45
#